data_AF-A0A7X8BT69-F1
#
_entry.id   AF-A0A7X8BT69-F1
#
_cell.length_a   1.000
_cell.length_b   1.000
_cell.length_c   1.000
_cell.angle_alpha   90.00
_cell.angle_beta   90.00
_cell.angle_gamma   90.00
#
_symmetry.space_group_name_H-M   'P 1'
#
loop_
_entity.id
_entity.type
_entity.pdbx_description
1 polymer ?
#
loop_
_entity_poly.entity_id
_entity_poly.type
_entity_poly.pdbx_seq_one_letter_code
_entity_poly.pdbx_strand_id
1 'polypeptide(L)'
;MKEFRLLAISPVDGRYAGKVVELQAFFSEFALIKYRIFVEIEYFIALCNFLDELSGFNKKDFPVLRKIHEEFSLQDAMRIKEIETVTNHDVKAVEYFLKEKFEQHNWKSFKEYIHFGLTSQDINNTAVPLLLKDFTFQFYMPTLTNIINELESRAREWQLVPMLARTHGQPASPTLLGKEIMVFVERLNEQLRQLSHLPFKAKFGGATGNFNAHFAAFPDSDWINFANNLLKKFGLERQQYTTQIEHYDNLSSLFDNLKRINTILIDFCRDVWLYISFDYFTQKIVSSEVGSSAMPHKVNPIDFENAEGNLGAANAMFNFLSEKLPVSRLQRDLTDSTVSRNIGVPLAHTIIAFKSIEKGLSRLQLNAEKIKQDLENNWIVVSEAIQTVLRKAGYPHPYEALKSLTRKHQKPGKAELHQFIDSLDIDDELKAYLKSITPFNYTGKIIDFSER
;
A
#
# COMPACT_ATOMS: atom_id res chain seq x y z
N MET A 1 -27.12 10.34 -5.02
CA MET A 1 -25.72 9.87 -5.11
C MET A 1 -24.91 10.54 -6.22
N LYS A 2 -25.33 10.55 -7.49
CA LYS A 2 -24.55 11.20 -8.58
C LYS A 2 -24.34 12.71 -8.36
N GLU A 3 -25.37 13.42 -7.91
CA GLU A 3 -25.29 14.85 -7.59
C GLU A 3 -24.33 15.13 -6.42
N PHE A 4 -24.38 14.33 -5.35
CA PHE A 4 -23.42 14.43 -4.24
C PHE A 4 -21.98 14.26 -4.72
N ARG A 5 -21.69 13.31 -5.61
CA ARG A 5 -20.32 13.11 -6.15
C ARG A 5 -19.79 14.32 -6.92
N LEU A 6 -20.65 15.12 -7.57
CA LEU A 6 -20.25 16.34 -8.26
C LEU A 6 -19.98 17.50 -7.29
N LEU A 7 -20.61 17.47 -6.11
CA LEU A 7 -20.51 18.50 -5.08
C LEU A 7 -19.54 18.11 -3.94
N ALA A 8 -18.98 16.90 -3.98
CA ALA A 8 -18.07 16.40 -2.96
C ALA A 8 -16.78 17.25 -2.95
N ILE A 9 -16.40 17.70 -1.75
CA ILE A 9 -15.17 18.48 -1.54
C ILE A 9 -13.95 17.59 -1.79
N SER A 10 -13.95 16.38 -1.22
CA SER A 10 -12.86 15.42 -1.41
C SER A 10 -13.03 14.68 -2.73
N PRO A 11 -11.96 14.56 -3.55
CA PRO A 11 -12.05 13.85 -4.82
C PRO A 11 -12.23 12.34 -4.65
N VAL A 12 -11.90 11.76 -3.48
CA VAL A 12 -12.10 10.33 -3.21
C VAL A 12 -13.59 9.97 -3.16
N ASP A 13 -14.44 10.89 -2.68
CA ASP A 13 -15.90 10.73 -2.63
C ASP A 13 -16.61 11.36 -3.84
N GLY A 14 -15.87 12.11 -4.66
CA GLY A 14 -16.38 12.74 -5.87
C GLY A 14 -15.89 12.04 -7.14
N ARG A 15 -14.94 12.67 -7.84
CA ARG A 15 -14.39 12.22 -9.13
C ARG A 15 -13.95 10.76 -9.12
N TYR A 16 -13.36 10.30 -8.02
CA TYR A 16 -12.79 8.96 -7.89
C TYR A 16 -13.66 7.98 -7.11
N ALA A 17 -14.87 8.35 -6.69
CA ALA A 17 -15.74 7.48 -5.88
C ALA A 17 -16.00 6.11 -6.51
N GLY A 18 -16.10 6.06 -7.85
CA GLY A 18 -16.27 4.79 -8.57
C GLY A 18 -15.07 3.86 -8.48
N LYS A 19 -13.88 4.38 -8.17
CA LYS A 19 -12.64 3.59 -8.01
C LYS A 19 -12.45 3.05 -6.59
N VAL A 20 -13.18 3.54 -5.58
CA VAL A 20 -12.95 3.21 -4.17
C VAL A 20 -14.24 2.88 -3.42
N VAL A 21 -15.28 2.44 -4.13
CA VAL A 21 -16.57 2.12 -3.52
C VAL A 21 -16.44 1.01 -2.47
N GLU A 22 -15.51 0.09 -2.68
CA GLU A 22 -15.22 -1.03 -1.79
C GLU A 22 -14.74 -0.56 -0.41
N LEU A 23 -14.06 0.59 -0.33
CA LEU A 23 -13.55 1.15 0.93
C LEU A 23 -14.67 1.64 1.86
N GLN A 24 -15.87 1.89 1.32
CA GLN A 24 -17.03 2.30 2.12
C GLN A 24 -17.42 1.20 3.12
N ALA A 25 -17.14 -0.07 2.82
CA ALA A 25 -17.41 -1.19 3.74
C ALA A 25 -16.45 -1.25 4.95
N PHE A 26 -15.38 -0.45 4.95
CA PHE A 26 -14.35 -0.45 6.00
C PHE A 26 -14.23 0.90 6.70
N PHE A 27 -14.18 2.00 5.96
CA PHE A 27 -13.79 3.32 6.50
C PHE A 27 -14.91 4.37 6.52
N SER A 28 -16.11 4.04 6.04
CA SER A 28 -17.25 4.94 6.18
C SER A 28 -17.73 4.99 7.63
N GLU A 29 -18.50 6.02 7.98
CA GLU A 29 -19.18 6.06 9.29
C GLU A 29 -20.12 4.86 9.48
N PHE A 30 -20.81 4.43 8.41
CA PHE A 30 -21.62 3.22 8.40
C PHE A 30 -20.81 1.99 8.80
N ALA A 31 -19.62 1.81 8.19
CA ALA A 31 -18.74 0.70 8.52
C ALA A 31 -18.26 0.78 9.97
N LEU A 32 -17.77 1.94 10.42
CA LEU A 32 -17.34 2.11 11.81
C LEU A 32 -18.43 1.72 12.80
N ILE A 33 -19.68 2.15 12.56
CA ILE A 33 -20.82 1.76 13.40
C ILE A 33 -21.05 0.25 13.35
N LYS A 34 -21.02 -0.37 12.16
CA LYS A 34 -21.17 -1.83 11.99
C LYS A 34 -20.12 -2.61 12.79
N TYR A 35 -18.84 -2.21 12.73
CA TYR A 35 -17.76 -2.84 13.49
C TYR A 35 -17.90 -2.59 15.00
N ARG A 36 -18.39 -1.43 15.43
CA ARG A 36 -18.71 -1.17 16.84
C ARG A 36 -19.79 -2.12 17.35
N ILE A 37 -20.86 -2.31 16.58
CA ILE A 37 -21.94 -3.25 16.91
C ILE A 37 -21.42 -4.68 16.98
N PHE A 38 -20.56 -5.09 16.05
CA PHE A 38 -19.87 -6.39 16.10
C PHE A 38 -19.11 -6.58 17.43
N VAL A 39 -18.29 -5.60 17.82
CA VAL A 39 -17.49 -5.70 19.06
C VAL A 39 -18.37 -5.78 20.30
N GLU A 40 -19.42 -4.96 20.40
CA GLU A 40 -20.38 -5.00 21.50
C GLU A 40 -21.10 -6.35 21.61
N ILE A 41 -21.56 -6.89 20.49
CA ILE A 41 -22.26 -8.18 20.42
C ILE A 41 -21.33 -9.31 20.84
N GLU A 42 -20.13 -9.39 20.27
CA GLU A 42 -19.19 -10.46 20.60
C GLU A 42 -18.66 -10.34 22.03
N TYR A 43 -18.53 -9.12 22.56
CA TYR A 43 -18.24 -8.89 23.97
C TYR A 43 -19.36 -9.44 24.86
N PHE A 44 -20.62 -9.10 24.58
CA PHE A 44 -21.77 -9.62 25.32
C PHE A 44 -21.85 -11.15 25.26
N ILE A 45 -21.67 -11.76 24.07
CA ILE A 45 -21.62 -13.22 23.92
C ILE A 45 -20.47 -13.82 24.74
N ALA A 46 -19.31 -13.18 24.77
CA ALA A 46 -18.20 -13.63 25.60
C ALA A 46 -18.54 -13.56 27.09
N LEU A 47 -19.19 -12.49 27.55
CA LEU A 47 -19.68 -12.37 28.93
C LEU A 47 -20.68 -13.47 29.27
N CYS A 48 -21.63 -13.81 28.39
CA CYS A 48 -22.58 -14.92 28.60
C CYS A 48 -21.92 -16.29 28.76
N ASN A 49 -20.67 -16.46 28.31
CA ASN A 49 -19.91 -17.69 28.49
C ASN A 49 -18.89 -17.60 29.65
N PHE A 50 -18.79 -16.45 30.31
CA PHE A 50 -17.79 -16.16 31.33
C PHE A 50 -18.38 -15.86 32.70
N LEU A 51 -19.55 -15.21 32.76
CA LEU A 51 -20.23 -14.82 33.99
C LEU A 51 -21.45 -15.70 34.27
N ASP A 52 -21.61 -16.14 35.52
CA ASP A 52 -22.72 -16.97 35.95
C ASP A 52 -24.06 -16.20 35.94
N GLU A 53 -24.04 -14.89 36.16
CA GLU A 53 -25.20 -13.99 36.13
C GLU A 53 -25.87 -13.96 34.74
N LEU A 54 -25.12 -14.31 33.70
CA LEU A 54 -25.59 -14.36 32.32
C LEU A 54 -25.89 -15.78 31.83
N SER A 55 -25.74 -16.80 32.68
CA SER A 55 -26.04 -18.21 32.35
C SER A 55 -27.49 -18.43 31.90
N GLY A 56 -28.42 -17.56 32.32
CA GLY A 56 -29.81 -17.57 31.91
C GLY A 56 -30.07 -17.09 30.47
N PHE A 57 -29.08 -16.51 29.78
CA PHE A 57 -29.23 -16.12 28.38
C PHE A 57 -29.23 -17.35 27.48
N ASN A 58 -30.27 -17.53 26.67
CA ASN A 58 -30.40 -18.70 25.82
C ASN A 58 -29.35 -18.70 24.71
N LYS A 59 -28.38 -19.61 24.77
CA LYS A 59 -27.28 -19.71 23.78
C LYS A 59 -27.78 -19.95 22.33
N LYS A 60 -29.01 -20.44 22.15
CA LYS A 60 -29.64 -20.57 20.82
C LYS A 60 -29.90 -19.21 20.15
N ASP A 61 -29.87 -18.13 20.91
CA ASP A 61 -30.09 -16.76 20.43
C ASP A 61 -28.79 -16.08 19.98
N PHE A 62 -27.61 -16.66 20.23
CA PHE A 62 -26.34 -16.09 19.75
C PHE A 62 -26.30 -15.84 18.23
N PRO A 63 -26.80 -16.74 17.36
CA PRO A 63 -26.88 -16.46 15.93
C PRO A 63 -27.83 -15.30 15.61
N VAL A 64 -28.95 -15.16 16.33
CA VAL A 64 -29.89 -14.04 16.15
C VAL A 64 -29.24 -12.72 16.54
N LEU A 65 -28.44 -12.72 17.61
CA LEU A 65 -27.71 -11.54 18.03
C LEU A 65 -26.67 -11.12 16.99
N ARG A 66 -25.88 -12.06 16.44
CA ARG A 66 -24.91 -11.78 15.37
C ARG A 66 -25.54 -11.20 14.12
N LYS A 67 -26.74 -11.67 13.76
CA LYS A 67 -27.50 -11.12 12.61
C LYS A 67 -27.69 -9.61 12.68
N ILE A 68 -27.72 -8.99 13.87
CA ILE A 68 -27.81 -7.53 14.00
C ILE A 68 -26.64 -6.81 13.31
N HIS A 69 -25.41 -7.33 13.43
CA HIS A 69 -24.27 -6.75 12.71
C HIS A 69 -24.14 -7.32 11.30
N GLU A 70 -24.52 -8.57 11.03
CA GLU A 70 -24.41 -9.18 9.70
C GLU A 70 -25.36 -8.54 8.69
N GLU A 71 -26.59 -8.26 9.12
CA GLU A 71 -27.69 -7.67 8.33
C GLU A 71 -27.85 -6.16 8.60
N PHE A 72 -26.85 -5.52 9.23
CA PHE A 72 -26.87 -4.08 9.55
C PHE A 72 -27.17 -3.22 8.32
N SER A 73 -28.21 -2.39 8.42
CA SER A 73 -28.77 -1.62 7.30
C SER A 73 -28.52 -0.11 7.41
N LEU A 74 -28.70 0.62 6.30
CA LEU A 74 -28.63 2.08 6.32
C LEU A 74 -29.69 2.69 7.25
N GLN A 75 -30.86 2.06 7.37
CA GLN A 75 -31.91 2.47 8.30
C GLN A 75 -31.44 2.33 9.76
N ASP A 76 -30.75 1.24 10.10
CA ASP A 76 -30.17 1.08 11.43
C ASP A 76 -29.09 2.14 11.71
N ALA A 77 -28.24 2.44 10.73
CA ALA A 77 -27.24 3.51 10.86
C ALA A 77 -27.90 4.89 11.06
N MET A 78 -28.97 5.20 10.30
CA MET A 78 -29.74 6.42 10.48
C MET A 78 -30.38 6.49 11.87
N ARG A 79 -30.94 5.36 12.36
CA ARG A 79 -31.48 5.29 13.73
C ARG A 79 -30.42 5.62 14.78
N ILE A 80 -29.20 5.13 14.61
CA ILE A 80 -28.08 5.46 15.50
C ILE A 80 -27.75 6.96 15.44
N LYS A 81 -27.76 7.59 14.25
CA LYS A 81 -27.54 9.05 14.12
C LYS A 81 -28.65 9.88 14.77
N GLU A 82 -29.91 9.40 14.74
CA GLU A 82 -31.01 10.04 15.46
C GLU A 82 -30.78 10.01 16.98
N ILE A 83 -30.38 8.85 17.52
CA ILE A 83 -30.02 8.70 18.95
C ILE A 83 -28.81 9.58 19.29
N GLU A 84 -27.81 9.64 18.41
CA GLU A 84 -26.62 10.48 18.56
C GLU A 84 -26.96 11.97 18.64
N THR A 85 -27.98 12.43 17.91
CA THR A 85 -28.43 13.84 17.97
C THR A 85 -28.87 14.24 19.38
N VAL A 86 -29.41 13.29 20.16
CA VAL A 86 -29.82 13.52 21.56
C VAL A 86 -28.65 13.33 22.53
N THR A 87 -27.86 12.27 22.34
CA THR A 87 -26.79 11.89 23.26
C THR A 87 -25.51 12.71 23.08
N ASN A 88 -25.32 13.30 21.90
CA ASN A 88 -24.07 13.91 21.44
C ASN A 88 -22.84 13.01 21.65
N HIS A 89 -23.05 11.69 21.56
CA HIS A 89 -22.00 10.68 21.78
C HIS A 89 -22.28 9.42 20.95
N ASP A 90 -21.45 9.18 19.94
CA ASP A 90 -21.64 8.10 18.96
C ASP A 90 -21.64 6.67 19.54
N VAL A 91 -20.69 6.31 20.41
CA VAL A 91 -20.67 4.97 21.04
C VAL A 91 -21.86 4.78 21.99
N LYS A 92 -22.28 5.82 22.71
CA LYS A 92 -23.48 5.75 23.55
C LYS A 92 -24.75 5.52 22.72
N ALA A 93 -24.81 6.11 21.53
CA ALA A 93 -25.89 5.85 20.59
C ALA A 93 -25.92 4.39 20.09
N VAL A 94 -24.75 3.78 19.86
CA VAL A 94 -24.64 2.34 19.56
C VAL A 94 -25.15 1.48 20.72
N GLU A 95 -24.77 1.80 21.96
CA GLU A 95 -25.28 1.09 23.15
C GLU A 95 -26.80 1.15 23.23
N TYR A 96 -27.39 2.35 23.06
CA TYR A 96 -28.85 2.50 23.11
C TYR A 96 -29.57 1.81 21.96
N PHE A 97 -29.02 1.85 20.74
CA PHE A 97 -29.55 1.08 19.62
C PHE A 97 -29.57 -0.41 19.92
N LEU A 98 -28.49 -0.96 20.51
CA LEU A 98 -28.46 -2.36 20.91
C LEU A 98 -29.46 -2.67 22.03
N LYS A 99 -29.65 -1.77 23.00
CA LYS A 99 -30.69 -1.92 24.02
C LYS A 99 -32.09 -1.93 23.40
N GLU A 100 -32.37 -1.11 22.39
CA GLU A 100 -33.64 -1.16 21.63
C GLU A 100 -33.84 -2.52 20.95
N LYS A 101 -32.79 -3.08 20.32
CA LYS A 101 -32.86 -4.42 19.72
C LYS A 101 -33.12 -5.51 20.77
N PHE A 102 -32.50 -5.42 21.96
CA PHE A 102 -32.73 -6.38 23.04
C PHE A 102 -34.18 -6.37 23.54
N GLU A 103 -34.81 -5.20 23.58
CA GLU A 103 -36.22 -5.08 23.95
C GLU A 103 -37.15 -5.73 22.91
N GLN A 104 -36.81 -5.61 21.62
CA GLN A 104 -37.56 -6.24 20.52
C GLN A 104 -37.50 -7.77 20.54
N HIS A 105 -36.41 -8.34 21.06
CA HIS A 105 -36.16 -9.80 21.11
C HIS A 105 -36.45 -10.44 22.49
N ASN A 106 -37.16 -9.75 23.40
CA ASN A 106 -37.46 -10.21 24.76
C ASN A 106 -36.22 -10.52 25.63
N TRP A 107 -35.05 -9.93 25.35
CA TRP A 107 -33.83 -10.07 26.15
C TRP A 107 -33.68 -8.97 27.21
N LYS A 108 -34.78 -8.34 27.60
CA LYS A 108 -34.81 -7.13 28.45
C LYS A 108 -34.03 -7.29 29.77
N SER A 109 -34.03 -8.48 30.37
CA SER A 109 -33.30 -8.76 31.62
C SER A 109 -31.78 -8.65 31.49
N PHE A 110 -31.24 -8.76 30.27
CA PHE A 110 -29.80 -8.77 30.01
C PHE A 110 -29.28 -7.48 29.37
N LYS A 111 -30.17 -6.56 28.98
CA LYS A 111 -29.80 -5.37 28.18
C LYS A 111 -28.79 -4.45 28.88
N GLU A 112 -28.76 -4.41 30.21
CA GLU A 112 -27.81 -3.56 30.97
C GLU A 112 -26.39 -4.14 30.99
N TYR A 113 -26.17 -5.36 30.49
CA TYR A 113 -24.84 -5.91 30.27
C TYR A 113 -24.23 -5.50 28.91
N ILE A 114 -25.00 -4.85 28.04
CA ILE A 114 -24.44 -4.20 26.85
C ILE A 114 -23.54 -3.05 27.31
N HIS A 115 -22.32 -2.99 26.77
CA HIS A 115 -21.27 -2.06 27.19
C HIS A 115 -20.81 -2.22 28.66
N PHE A 116 -21.05 -3.38 29.30
CA PHE A 116 -20.73 -3.59 30.71
C PHE A 116 -19.25 -3.34 31.04
N GLY A 117 -18.96 -2.42 31.97
CA GLY A 117 -17.60 -2.11 32.43
C GLY A 117 -16.70 -1.43 31.38
N LEU A 118 -17.17 -1.27 30.15
CA LEU A 118 -16.38 -0.74 29.05
C LEU A 118 -16.27 0.78 29.09
N THR A 119 -15.26 1.28 28.39
CA THR A 119 -15.23 2.67 27.93
C THR A 119 -15.35 2.70 26.40
N SER A 120 -15.78 3.83 25.84
CA SER A 120 -15.95 4.02 24.38
C SER A 120 -14.71 3.61 23.57
N GLN A 121 -13.51 3.71 24.15
CA GLN A 121 -12.27 3.35 23.49
C GLN A 121 -11.96 1.85 23.50
N ASP A 122 -12.55 1.05 24.40
CA ASP A 122 -12.48 -0.41 24.26
C ASP A 122 -13.19 -0.86 22.98
N ILE A 123 -14.27 -0.16 22.59
CA ILE A 123 -14.97 -0.38 21.33
C ILE A 123 -14.18 0.21 20.16
N ASN A 124 -13.82 1.50 20.21
CA ASN A 124 -13.15 2.17 19.09
C ASN A 124 -11.78 1.56 18.77
N ASN A 125 -10.93 1.34 19.77
CA ASN A 125 -9.60 0.73 19.61
C ASN A 125 -9.63 -0.79 19.45
N THR A 126 -10.81 -1.37 19.23
CA THR A 126 -10.99 -2.74 18.72
C THR A 126 -11.58 -2.70 17.31
N ALA A 127 -12.62 -1.89 17.10
CA ALA A 127 -13.29 -1.73 15.80
C ALA A 127 -12.36 -1.19 14.72
N VAL A 128 -11.56 -0.15 15.02
CA VAL A 128 -10.64 0.47 14.05
C VAL A 128 -9.48 -0.45 13.64
N PRO A 129 -8.78 -1.13 14.58
CA PRO A 129 -7.81 -2.15 14.18
C PRO A 129 -8.43 -3.31 13.39
N LEU A 130 -9.65 -3.73 13.75
CA LEU A 130 -10.34 -4.82 13.07
C LEU A 130 -10.72 -4.48 11.63
N LEU A 131 -11.36 -3.33 11.38
CA LEU A 131 -11.70 -2.91 10.01
C LEU A 131 -10.45 -2.69 9.16
N LEU A 132 -9.34 -2.23 9.76
CA LEU A 132 -8.09 -2.02 9.04
C LEU A 132 -7.44 -3.36 8.70
N LYS A 133 -7.43 -4.32 9.63
CA LYS A 133 -6.99 -5.69 9.41
C LYS A 133 -7.75 -6.33 8.26
N ASP A 134 -9.08 -6.24 8.30
CA ASP A 134 -9.96 -6.83 7.29
C ASP A 134 -9.72 -6.17 5.92
N PHE A 135 -9.63 -4.84 5.85
CA PHE A 135 -9.27 -4.14 4.62
C PHE A 135 -7.88 -4.56 4.09
N THR A 136 -6.88 -4.65 4.97
CA THR A 136 -5.51 -4.98 4.58
C THR A 136 -5.43 -6.36 3.93
N PHE A 137 -6.01 -7.38 4.56
CA PHE A 137 -5.93 -8.75 4.04
C PHE A 137 -6.92 -9.03 2.91
N GLN A 138 -8.15 -8.50 2.97
CA GLN A 138 -9.18 -8.83 2.00
C GLN A 138 -9.08 -7.99 0.71
N PHE A 139 -8.43 -6.83 0.77
CA PHE A 139 -8.44 -5.89 -0.35
C PHE A 139 -7.06 -5.32 -0.70
N TYR A 140 -6.35 -4.74 0.27
CA TYR A 140 -5.09 -4.05 -0.03
C TYR A 140 -4.00 -5.00 -0.53
N MET A 141 -3.70 -6.07 0.23
CA MET A 141 -2.66 -7.03 -0.14
C MET A 141 -2.95 -7.75 -1.46
N PRO A 142 -4.18 -8.25 -1.73
CA PRO A 142 -4.53 -8.79 -3.04
C PRO A 142 -4.31 -7.80 -4.18
N THR A 143 -4.72 -6.54 -4.01
CA THR A 143 -4.55 -5.51 -5.05
C THR A 143 -3.08 -5.21 -5.33
N LEU A 144 -2.26 -5.07 -4.28
CA LEU A 144 -0.81 -4.89 -4.43
C LEU A 144 -0.16 -6.11 -5.10
N THR A 145 -0.58 -7.32 -4.73
CA THR A 145 -0.08 -8.56 -5.31
C THR A 145 -0.37 -8.64 -6.81
N ASN A 146 -1.54 -8.18 -7.26
CA ASN A 146 -1.86 -8.11 -8.69
C ASN A 146 -0.89 -7.20 -9.45
N ILE A 147 -0.55 -6.03 -8.89
CA ILE A 147 0.45 -5.13 -9.49
C ILE A 147 1.82 -5.82 -9.56
N ILE A 148 2.26 -6.46 -8.45
CA ILE A 148 3.53 -7.18 -8.41
C ILE A 148 3.59 -8.27 -9.49
N ASN A 149 2.52 -9.07 -9.61
CA ASN A 149 2.44 -10.14 -10.60
C ASN A 149 2.43 -9.60 -12.05
N GLU A 150 1.75 -8.49 -12.31
CA GLU A 150 1.79 -7.86 -13.64
C GLU A 150 3.19 -7.34 -13.95
N LEU A 151 3.86 -6.68 -12.99
CA LEU A 151 5.25 -6.23 -13.16
C LEU A 151 6.20 -7.39 -13.42
N GLU A 152 6.05 -8.50 -12.69
CA GLU A 152 6.86 -9.70 -12.89
C GLU A 152 6.61 -10.34 -14.26
N SER A 153 5.35 -10.40 -14.70
CA SER A 153 4.97 -10.87 -16.04
C SER A 153 5.64 -10.03 -17.13
N ARG A 154 5.58 -8.70 -17.01
CA ARG A 154 6.27 -7.77 -17.93
C ARG A 154 7.79 -7.91 -17.87
N ALA A 155 8.34 -8.11 -16.68
CA ALA A 155 9.77 -8.33 -16.53
C ALA A 155 10.23 -9.58 -17.28
N ARG A 156 9.47 -10.68 -17.19
CA ARG A 156 9.73 -11.91 -17.96
C ARG A 156 9.59 -11.69 -19.46
N GLU A 157 8.56 -10.96 -19.89
CA GLU A 157 8.36 -10.60 -21.31
C GLU A 157 9.57 -9.83 -21.88
N TRP A 158 10.17 -8.94 -21.09
CA TRP A 158 11.26 -8.06 -21.50
C TRP A 158 12.63 -8.48 -20.96
N GLN A 159 12.76 -9.72 -20.49
CA GLN A 159 13.96 -10.23 -19.80
C GLN A 159 15.24 -10.05 -20.61
N LEU A 160 15.16 -10.24 -21.93
CA LEU A 160 16.31 -10.19 -22.85
C LEU A 160 16.38 -8.90 -23.67
N VAL A 161 15.61 -7.86 -23.31
CA VAL A 161 15.64 -6.58 -24.03
C VAL A 161 16.79 -5.73 -23.48
N PRO A 162 17.90 -5.56 -24.21
CA PRO A 162 19.00 -4.69 -23.77
C PRO A 162 18.53 -3.25 -23.83
N MET A 163 18.96 -2.43 -22.89
CA MET A 163 18.67 -1.00 -22.89
C MET A 163 19.85 -0.18 -22.38
N LEU A 164 19.95 1.05 -22.86
CA LEU A 164 20.94 2.01 -22.39
C LEU A 164 20.54 2.47 -20.98
N ALA A 165 21.35 2.12 -19.96
CA ALA A 165 21.11 2.62 -18.63
C ALA A 165 21.41 4.12 -18.55
N ARG A 166 20.83 4.79 -17.54
CA ARG A 166 21.07 6.21 -17.30
C ARG A 166 21.42 6.46 -15.85
N THR A 167 22.62 6.99 -15.61
CA THR A 167 23.07 7.44 -14.29
C THR A 167 23.27 8.94 -14.34
N HIS A 168 22.69 9.70 -13.40
CA HIS A 168 22.62 11.17 -13.47
C HIS A 168 21.99 11.67 -14.78
N GLY A 169 21.06 10.89 -15.35
CA GLY A 169 20.44 11.15 -16.65
C GLY A 169 21.33 10.90 -17.88
N GLN A 170 22.61 10.58 -17.69
CA GLN A 170 23.58 10.37 -18.76
C GLN A 170 23.65 8.89 -19.18
N PRO A 171 23.92 8.60 -20.47
CA PRO A 171 24.23 7.25 -20.96
C PRO A 171 25.26 6.53 -20.08
N ALA A 172 24.95 5.32 -19.67
CA ALA A 172 25.80 4.47 -18.83
C ALA A 172 25.83 3.03 -19.36
N SER A 173 26.57 2.15 -18.68
CA SER A 173 26.71 0.73 -19.06
C SER A 173 25.33 0.09 -19.27
N PRO A 174 25.11 -0.64 -20.39
CA PRO A 174 23.81 -1.22 -20.70
C PRO A 174 23.28 -2.16 -19.61
N THR A 175 21.96 -2.25 -19.54
CA THR A 175 21.21 -3.14 -18.63
C THR A 175 20.15 -3.91 -19.43
N LEU A 176 19.32 -4.69 -18.74
CA LEU A 176 18.17 -5.38 -19.31
C LEU A 176 16.88 -4.77 -18.76
N LEU A 177 15.93 -4.47 -19.64
CA LEU A 177 14.66 -3.85 -19.26
C LEU A 177 13.91 -4.71 -18.24
N GLY A 178 13.82 -6.03 -18.47
CA GLY A 178 13.19 -6.93 -17.51
C GLY A 178 13.87 -6.91 -16.14
N LYS A 179 15.20 -6.76 -16.07
CA LYS A 179 15.92 -6.60 -14.81
C LYS A 179 15.54 -5.30 -14.10
N GLU A 180 15.38 -4.18 -14.81
CA GLU A 180 14.99 -2.91 -14.16
C GLU A 180 13.59 -2.99 -13.56
N ILE A 181 12.66 -3.72 -14.21
CA ILE A 181 11.34 -3.98 -13.62
C ILE A 181 11.43 -4.90 -12.40
N MET A 182 12.29 -5.93 -12.44
CA MET A 182 12.50 -6.84 -11.29
C MET A 182 13.02 -6.13 -10.04
N VAL A 183 13.72 -5.00 -10.16
CA VAL A 183 14.14 -4.19 -9.00
C VAL A 183 12.91 -3.72 -8.21
N PHE A 184 11.85 -3.30 -8.89
CA PHE A 184 10.60 -2.89 -8.23
C PHE A 184 9.86 -4.08 -7.63
N VAL A 185 9.78 -5.21 -8.35
CA VAL A 185 9.19 -6.45 -7.85
C VAL A 185 9.85 -6.90 -6.54
N GLU A 186 11.19 -6.93 -6.50
CA GLU A 186 11.95 -7.32 -5.31
C GLU A 186 11.67 -6.37 -4.13
N ARG A 187 11.70 -5.05 -4.36
CA ARG A 187 11.42 -4.03 -3.33
C ARG A 187 9.99 -4.14 -2.80
N LEU A 188 9.01 -4.34 -3.67
CA LEU A 188 7.60 -4.45 -3.29
C LEU A 188 7.31 -5.75 -2.52
N ASN A 189 7.88 -6.88 -2.96
CA ASN A 189 7.76 -8.16 -2.26
C ASN A 189 8.32 -8.08 -0.83
N GLU A 190 9.45 -7.40 -0.63
CA GLU A 190 9.98 -7.19 0.71
C GLU A 190 9.05 -6.35 1.58
N GLN A 191 8.44 -5.28 1.04
CA GLN A 191 7.47 -4.49 1.81
C GLN A 191 6.17 -5.26 2.10
N LEU A 192 5.68 -6.05 1.14
CA LEU A 192 4.52 -6.93 1.31
C LEU A 192 4.77 -8.00 2.38
N ARG A 193 5.98 -8.57 2.41
CA ARG A 193 6.42 -9.49 3.46
C ARG A 193 6.45 -8.80 4.82
N GLN A 194 7.00 -7.59 4.92
CA GLN A 194 6.96 -6.83 6.17
C GLN A 194 5.53 -6.55 6.62
N LEU A 195 4.65 -6.13 5.69
CA LEU A 195 3.25 -5.85 5.96
C LEU A 195 2.52 -7.07 6.53
N SER A 196 2.75 -8.26 5.97
CA SER A 196 2.08 -9.49 6.42
C SER A 196 2.49 -9.96 7.82
N HIS A 197 3.64 -9.49 8.33
CA HIS A 197 4.14 -9.82 9.67
C HIS A 197 3.80 -8.75 10.71
N LEU A 198 3.25 -7.60 10.31
CA LEU A 198 2.81 -6.59 11.28
C LEU A 198 1.60 -7.12 12.06
N PRO A 199 1.65 -7.16 13.40
CA PRO A 199 0.48 -7.54 14.18
C PRO A 199 -0.59 -6.46 14.06
N PHE A 200 -1.84 -6.80 14.29
CA PHE A 200 -2.90 -5.83 14.53
C PHE A 200 -3.21 -5.83 16.01
N LYS A 201 -2.85 -4.73 16.68
CA LYS A 201 -3.01 -4.58 18.12
C LYS A 201 -4.25 -3.79 18.47
N ALA A 202 -4.80 -4.06 19.66
CA ALA A 202 -6.00 -3.39 20.15
C ALA A 202 -5.91 -3.16 21.67
N LYS A 203 -6.65 -2.15 22.13
CA LYS A 203 -6.80 -1.85 23.56
C LYS A 203 -8.14 -2.36 24.05
N PHE A 204 -8.11 -3.08 25.17
CA PHE A 204 -9.30 -3.51 25.91
C PHE A 204 -8.95 -3.58 27.39
N GLY A 205 -9.49 -2.65 28.18
CA GLY A 205 -9.05 -2.43 29.56
C GLY A 205 -9.88 -1.45 30.40
N GLY A 206 -11.03 -0.98 29.93
CA GLY A 206 -11.88 -0.05 30.67
C GLY A 206 -11.35 1.38 30.68
N ALA A 207 -11.91 2.22 31.55
CA ALA A 207 -11.80 3.68 31.49
C ALA A 207 -10.37 4.24 31.50
N THR A 208 -9.43 3.61 32.19
CA THR A 208 -8.01 4.05 32.24
C THR A 208 -7.03 2.90 32.05
N GLY A 209 -7.48 1.79 31.47
CA GLY A 209 -6.65 0.64 31.13
C GLY A 209 -6.44 -0.38 32.26
N ASN A 210 -7.10 -0.23 33.42
CA ASN A 210 -6.91 -1.06 34.61
C ASN A 210 -8.12 -1.94 34.98
N PHE A 211 -9.15 -2.02 34.14
CA PHE A 211 -10.37 -2.79 34.41
C PHE A 211 -11.08 -2.42 35.72
N ASN A 212 -10.99 -1.16 36.17
CA ASN A 212 -11.53 -0.74 37.48
C ASN A 212 -13.01 -1.08 37.67
N ALA A 213 -13.84 -0.81 36.64
CA ALA A 213 -15.28 -1.07 36.69
C ALA A 213 -15.58 -2.57 36.72
N HIS A 214 -14.82 -3.37 35.96
CA HIS A 214 -14.93 -4.82 35.93
C HIS A 214 -14.60 -5.44 37.29
N PHE A 215 -13.46 -5.09 37.88
CA PHE A 215 -13.05 -5.61 39.20
C PHE A 215 -13.91 -5.09 40.35
N ALA A 216 -14.53 -3.90 40.22
CA ALA A 216 -15.47 -3.41 41.22
C ALA A 216 -16.76 -4.26 41.27
N ALA A 217 -17.21 -4.77 40.12
CA ALA A 217 -18.40 -5.61 40.03
C ALA A 217 -18.11 -7.10 40.22
N PHE A 218 -16.96 -7.56 39.73
CA PHE A 218 -16.54 -8.97 39.71
C PHE A 218 -15.06 -9.07 40.09
N PRO A 219 -14.72 -9.01 41.39
CA PRO A 219 -13.35 -8.91 41.86
C PRO A 219 -12.50 -10.18 41.62
N ASP A 220 -13.15 -11.35 41.61
CA ASP A 220 -12.47 -12.64 41.50
C ASP A 220 -12.33 -13.14 40.04
N SER A 221 -12.93 -12.42 39.09
CA SER A 221 -12.91 -12.78 37.67
C SER A 221 -11.59 -12.39 36.99
N ASP A 222 -11.03 -13.29 36.19
CA ASP A 222 -9.80 -13.05 35.42
C ASP A 222 -10.07 -12.24 34.15
N TRP A 223 -10.29 -10.93 34.34
CA TRP A 223 -10.59 -9.98 33.27
C TRP A 223 -9.45 -9.82 32.25
N ILE A 224 -8.20 -10.04 32.67
CA ILE A 224 -7.03 -9.94 31.81
C ILE A 224 -7.03 -11.08 30.80
N ASN A 225 -7.16 -12.34 31.25
CA ASN A 225 -7.23 -13.47 30.34
C ASN A 225 -8.53 -13.48 29.52
N PHE A 226 -9.64 -13.04 30.09
CA PHE A 226 -10.88 -12.82 29.35
C PHE A 226 -10.64 -11.90 28.13
N ALA A 227 -10.05 -10.72 28.35
CA ALA A 227 -9.81 -9.75 27.29
C ALA A 227 -8.77 -10.22 26.25
N ASN A 228 -7.71 -10.91 26.70
CA ASN A 228 -6.73 -11.54 25.80
C ASN A 228 -7.40 -12.55 24.86
N ASN A 229 -8.26 -13.41 25.41
CA ASN A 229 -8.98 -14.43 24.63
C ASN A 229 -10.03 -13.82 23.69
N LEU A 230 -10.72 -12.76 24.12
CA LEU A 230 -11.67 -12.04 23.28
C LEU A 230 -11.00 -11.46 22.04
N LEU A 231 -9.95 -10.66 22.21
CA LEU A 231 -9.25 -10.03 21.09
C LEU A 231 -8.56 -11.07 20.19
N LYS A 232 -8.03 -12.15 20.77
CA LYS A 232 -7.46 -13.26 19.99
C LYS A 232 -8.49 -13.89 19.05
N LYS A 233 -9.76 -14.02 19.44
CA LYS A 233 -10.85 -14.51 18.56
C LYS A 233 -11.09 -13.57 17.38
N PHE A 234 -10.85 -12.27 17.55
CA PHE A 234 -10.92 -11.30 16.46
C PHE A 234 -9.63 -11.25 15.62
N GLY A 235 -8.62 -12.07 15.92
CA GLY A 235 -7.31 -12.01 15.28
C GLY A 235 -6.53 -10.75 15.63
N LEU A 236 -6.78 -10.17 16.81
CA LEU A 236 -6.10 -8.99 17.35
C LEU A 236 -5.27 -9.38 18.58
N GLU A 237 -4.16 -8.66 18.80
CA GLU A 237 -3.33 -8.81 19.99
C GLU A 237 -3.68 -7.70 21.00
N ARG A 238 -4.07 -8.08 22.23
CA ARG A 238 -4.33 -7.10 23.30
C ARG A 238 -3.01 -6.44 23.75
N GLN A 239 -2.98 -5.12 23.73
CA GLN A 239 -1.93 -4.34 24.39
C GLN A 239 -2.08 -4.46 25.91
N GLN A 240 -1.02 -4.92 26.59
CA GLN A 240 -1.14 -5.34 27.99
C GLN A 240 -1.30 -4.17 28.96
N TYR A 241 -0.61 -3.07 28.70
CA TYR A 241 -0.64 -1.84 29.50
C TYR A 241 -1.06 -0.71 28.58
N THR A 242 -2.18 -0.07 28.86
CA THR A 242 -2.67 1.05 28.04
C THR A 242 -3.23 2.12 28.96
N THR A 243 -3.47 3.31 28.42
CA THR A 243 -4.25 4.32 29.12
C THR A 243 -5.74 4.11 28.78
N GLN A 244 -6.48 5.17 28.55
CA GLN A 244 -7.84 5.03 28.04
C GLN A 244 -7.87 4.62 26.55
N ILE A 245 -6.80 4.90 25.80
CA ILE A 245 -6.63 4.60 24.37
C ILE A 245 -5.54 3.55 24.14
N GLU A 246 -5.51 2.94 22.96
CA GLU A 246 -4.36 2.16 22.49
C GLU A 246 -3.12 3.04 22.26
N HIS A 247 -1.97 2.40 22.12
CA HIS A 247 -0.70 3.10 21.87
C HIS A 247 -0.62 3.81 20.52
N TYR A 248 -1.36 3.34 19.52
CA TYR A 248 -1.25 3.70 18.11
C TYR A 248 0.12 3.44 17.44
N ASP A 249 1.18 3.09 18.17
CA ASP A 249 2.52 2.77 17.63
C ASP A 249 2.49 1.68 16.55
N ASN A 250 1.62 0.69 16.71
CA ASN A 250 1.43 -0.37 15.73
C ASN A 250 0.74 0.14 14.45
N LEU A 251 -0.22 1.07 14.57
CA LEU A 251 -0.80 1.76 13.41
C LEU A 251 0.24 2.64 12.72
N SER A 252 1.10 3.34 13.48
CA SER A 252 2.22 4.11 12.92
C SER A 252 3.16 3.22 12.11
N SER A 253 3.52 2.06 12.65
CA SER A 253 4.35 1.06 11.94
C SER A 253 3.69 0.58 10.63
N LEU A 254 2.37 0.38 10.66
CA LEU A 254 1.58 0.03 9.48
C LEU A 254 1.59 1.16 8.44
N PHE A 255 1.26 2.39 8.83
CA PHE A 255 1.27 3.55 7.92
C PHE A 255 2.64 3.80 7.31
N ASP A 256 3.71 3.60 8.07
CA ASP A 256 5.07 3.73 7.54
C ASP A 256 5.44 2.63 6.54
N ASN A 257 4.95 1.40 6.72
CA ASN A 257 5.10 0.35 5.72
C ASN A 257 4.33 0.68 4.43
N LEU A 258 3.06 1.10 4.55
CA LEU A 258 2.24 1.53 3.40
C LEU A 258 2.87 2.70 2.65
N LYS A 259 3.44 3.67 3.38
CA LYS A 259 4.20 4.79 2.82
C LYS A 259 5.41 4.32 2.00
N ARG A 260 6.18 3.33 2.50
CA ARG A 260 7.34 2.78 1.77
C ARG A 260 6.92 2.08 0.49
N ILE A 261 5.81 1.33 0.50
CA ILE A 261 5.20 0.74 -0.72
C ILE A 261 4.89 1.86 -1.72
N ASN A 262 4.19 2.90 -1.27
CA ASN A 262 3.84 4.04 -2.12
C ASN A 262 5.07 4.75 -2.68
N THR A 263 6.14 4.93 -1.89
CA THR A 263 7.39 5.53 -2.36
C THR A 263 8.05 4.71 -3.46
N ILE A 264 8.04 3.38 -3.37
CA ILE A 264 8.55 2.49 -4.44
C ILE A 264 7.71 2.66 -5.72
N LEU A 265 6.40 2.80 -5.59
CA LEU A 265 5.51 2.99 -6.74
C LEU A 265 5.60 4.40 -7.35
N ILE A 266 5.89 5.44 -6.55
CA ILE A 266 6.20 6.79 -7.07
C ILE A 266 7.44 6.74 -7.95
N ASP A 267 8.49 6.08 -7.46
CA ASP A 267 9.74 5.85 -8.19
C ASP A 267 9.48 5.11 -9.50
N PHE A 268 8.68 4.04 -9.47
CA PHE A 268 8.24 3.33 -10.66
C PHE A 268 7.48 4.21 -11.65
N CYS A 269 6.50 5.00 -11.18
CA CYS A 269 5.72 5.89 -12.05
C CYS A 269 6.61 6.91 -12.76
N ARG A 270 7.63 7.46 -12.07
CA ARG A 270 8.58 8.42 -12.65
C ARG A 270 9.50 7.80 -13.68
N ASP A 271 10.02 6.61 -13.41
CA ASP A 271 10.89 5.91 -14.36
C ASP A 271 10.11 5.52 -15.62
N VAL A 272 8.88 5.00 -15.47
CA VAL A 272 8.02 4.70 -16.62
C VAL A 272 7.67 5.97 -17.40
N TRP A 273 7.38 7.08 -16.71
CA TRP A 273 7.14 8.36 -17.37
C TRP A 273 8.35 8.78 -18.22
N LEU A 274 9.57 8.63 -17.69
CA LEU A 274 10.80 8.93 -18.44
C LEU A 274 10.99 7.98 -19.61
N TYR A 275 10.76 6.67 -19.44
CA TYR A 275 10.85 5.72 -20.54
C TYR A 275 9.85 6.01 -21.67
N ILE A 276 8.63 6.46 -21.34
CA ILE A 276 7.67 6.94 -22.33
C ILE A 276 8.20 8.22 -23.00
N SER A 277 8.77 9.16 -22.25
CA SER A 277 9.37 10.37 -22.81
C SER A 277 10.60 10.11 -23.69
N PHE A 278 11.28 8.98 -23.53
CA PHE A 278 12.37 8.53 -24.40
C PHE A 278 11.89 7.70 -25.60
N ASP A 279 10.57 7.56 -25.76
CA ASP A 279 9.92 6.70 -26.75
C ASP A 279 10.28 5.21 -26.61
N TYR A 280 10.77 4.76 -25.44
CA TYR A 280 11.02 3.34 -25.17
C TYR A 280 9.72 2.56 -25.02
N PHE A 281 8.68 3.26 -24.57
CA PHE A 281 7.31 2.78 -24.61
C PHE A 281 6.42 3.75 -25.37
N THR A 282 5.55 3.20 -26.21
CA THR A 282 4.36 3.89 -26.70
C THR A 282 3.13 3.44 -25.90
N GLN A 283 1.98 4.05 -26.14
CA GLN A 283 0.74 3.73 -25.45
C GLN A 283 -0.36 3.35 -26.45
N LYS A 284 -1.10 2.30 -26.13
CA LYS A 284 -2.28 1.87 -26.92
C LYS A 284 -3.31 3.00 -26.98
N ILE A 285 -3.70 3.37 -28.19
CA ILE A 285 -4.74 4.38 -28.43
C ILE A 285 -6.11 3.70 -28.35
N VAL A 286 -6.98 4.24 -27.50
CA VAL A 286 -8.41 3.91 -27.51
C VAL A 286 -9.09 4.94 -28.41
N SER A 287 -9.76 4.51 -29.47
CA SER A 287 -10.29 5.39 -30.54
C SER A 287 -11.27 6.48 -30.07
N SER A 288 -11.83 6.36 -28.87
CA SER A 288 -12.74 7.33 -28.27
C SER A 288 -12.08 8.33 -27.31
N GLU A 289 -10.78 8.20 -26.99
CA GLU A 289 -10.10 9.06 -26.03
C GLU A 289 -9.44 10.26 -26.71
N VAL A 290 -9.63 11.45 -26.12
CA VAL A 290 -8.95 12.69 -26.55
C VAL A 290 -7.70 12.88 -25.70
N GLY A 291 -6.51 12.76 -26.31
CA GLY A 291 -5.24 12.87 -25.60
C GLY A 291 -4.79 14.29 -25.26
N SER A 292 -5.23 15.30 -26.02
CA SER A 292 -5.04 16.73 -25.74
C SER A 292 -6.16 17.54 -26.39
N SER A 293 -6.60 18.62 -25.72
CA SER A 293 -7.63 19.52 -26.25
C SER A 293 -7.17 20.33 -27.48
N ALA A 294 -5.86 20.43 -27.73
CA ALA A 294 -5.29 21.21 -28.83
C ALA A 294 -4.37 20.42 -29.77
N MET A 295 -3.85 19.26 -29.35
CA MET A 295 -2.87 18.48 -30.11
C MET A 295 -3.39 17.05 -30.39
N PRO A 296 -4.01 16.79 -31.56
CA PRO A 296 -4.69 15.52 -31.85
C PRO A 296 -3.79 14.28 -31.84
N HIS A 297 -2.48 14.44 -32.01
CA HIS A 297 -1.49 13.35 -32.04
C HIS A 297 -0.92 13.00 -30.66
N LYS A 298 -1.25 13.76 -29.60
CA LYS A 298 -0.56 13.64 -28.31
C LYS A 298 -1.16 12.52 -27.46
N VAL A 299 -0.35 11.53 -27.10
CA VAL A 299 -0.71 10.47 -26.15
C VAL A 299 0.14 10.63 -24.88
N ASN A 300 -0.49 10.98 -23.76
CA ASN A 300 0.20 11.32 -22.51
C ASN A 300 0.14 10.18 -21.50
N PRO A 301 1.16 9.97 -20.64
CA PRO A 301 1.17 8.93 -19.61
C PRO A 301 0.30 9.27 -18.38
N ILE A 302 -0.93 9.74 -18.61
CA ILE A 302 -1.81 10.33 -17.57
C ILE A 302 -2.15 9.36 -16.44
N ASP A 303 -2.14 8.07 -16.71
CA ASP A 303 -2.44 7.05 -15.71
C ASP A 303 -1.31 6.96 -14.67
N PHE A 304 -0.03 7.03 -15.09
CA PHE A 304 1.13 7.07 -14.18
C PHE A 304 1.24 8.42 -13.46
N GLU A 305 0.96 9.54 -14.13
CA GLU A 305 0.93 10.87 -13.51
C GLU A 305 -0.18 10.96 -12.44
N ASN A 306 -1.35 10.38 -12.72
CA ASN A 306 -2.45 10.30 -11.75
C ASN A 306 -2.06 9.45 -10.54
N ALA A 307 -1.39 8.33 -10.76
CA ALA A 307 -0.90 7.47 -9.69
C ALA A 307 0.12 8.21 -8.81
N GLU A 308 1.15 8.80 -9.40
CA GLU A 308 2.18 9.56 -8.69
C GLU A 308 1.58 10.63 -7.76
N GLY A 309 0.65 11.44 -8.28
CA GLY A 309 0.02 12.51 -7.50
C GLY A 309 -0.80 11.97 -6.31
N ASN A 310 -1.55 10.87 -6.51
CA ASN A 310 -2.33 10.26 -5.43
C ASN A 310 -1.44 9.59 -4.38
N LEU A 311 -0.34 8.92 -4.78
CA LEU A 311 0.61 8.33 -3.84
C LEU A 311 1.30 9.41 -2.98
N GLY A 312 1.64 10.56 -3.57
CA GLY A 312 2.17 11.71 -2.84
C GLY A 312 1.19 12.24 -1.79
N ALA A 313 -0.08 12.43 -2.16
CA ALA A 313 -1.14 12.85 -1.23
C ALA A 313 -1.36 11.83 -0.10
N ALA A 314 -1.40 10.54 -0.45
CA ALA A 314 -1.51 9.46 0.53
C ALA A 314 -0.35 9.49 1.53
N ASN A 315 0.89 9.63 1.07
CA ASN A 315 2.07 9.64 1.92
C ASN A 315 2.11 10.84 2.87
N ALA A 316 1.68 12.02 2.41
CA ALA A 316 1.57 13.19 3.29
C ALA A 316 0.62 12.93 4.47
N MET A 317 -0.52 12.29 4.21
CA MET A 317 -1.48 11.94 5.26
C MET A 317 -1.01 10.76 6.13
N PHE A 318 -0.36 9.74 5.56
CA PHE A 318 0.22 8.65 6.35
C PHE A 318 1.30 9.15 7.32
N ASN A 319 2.15 10.09 6.89
CA ASN A 319 3.12 10.74 7.79
C ASN A 319 2.40 11.44 8.95
N PHE A 320 1.42 12.28 8.66
CA PHE A 320 0.64 12.98 9.68
C PHE A 320 -0.01 12.00 10.67
N LEU A 321 -0.66 10.94 10.17
CA LEU A 321 -1.30 9.94 11.02
C LEU A 321 -0.29 9.20 11.91
N SER A 322 0.84 8.76 11.34
CA SER A 322 1.89 8.02 12.04
C SER A 322 2.50 8.85 13.17
N GLU A 323 2.73 10.14 12.94
CA GLU A 323 3.35 11.05 13.92
C GLU A 323 2.33 11.55 14.97
N LYS A 324 1.09 11.84 14.57
CA LYS A 324 0.12 12.52 15.44
C LYS A 324 -0.63 11.56 16.37
N LEU A 325 -0.97 10.34 15.91
CA LEU A 325 -1.84 9.45 16.68
C LEU A 325 -1.23 8.98 18.01
N PRO A 326 0.05 8.56 18.08
CA PRO A 326 0.66 8.08 19.33
C PRO A 326 0.81 9.15 20.43
N VAL A 327 0.64 10.43 20.10
CA VAL A 327 0.80 11.54 21.05
C VAL A 327 -0.56 12.01 21.54
N SER A 328 -0.83 11.72 22.82
CA SER A 328 -2.04 12.13 23.54
C SER A 328 -1.70 12.60 24.94
N ARG A 329 -2.31 13.70 25.40
CA ARG A 329 -2.02 14.26 26.73
C ARG A 329 -2.51 13.34 27.84
N LEU A 330 -1.63 13.02 28.79
CA LEU A 330 -1.95 12.20 29.98
C LEU A 330 -2.61 10.87 29.59
N GLN A 331 -3.70 10.46 30.25
CA GLN A 331 -4.41 9.21 29.97
C GLN A 331 -5.22 9.25 28.67
N ARG A 332 -5.51 10.45 28.16
CA ARG A 332 -5.82 10.80 26.76
C ARG A 332 -6.30 12.24 26.66
N ASP A 333 -6.16 12.83 25.48
CA ASP A 333 -7.08 13.82 24.94
C ASP A 333 -7.92 13.20 23.80
N LEU A 334 -8.88 13.95 23.22
CA LEU A 334 -9.80 13.43 22.20
C LEU A 334 -9.39 13.81 20.76
N THR A 335 -8.18 14.32 20.54
CA THR A 335 -7.75 14.78 19.21
C THR A 335 -7.60 13.62 18.22
N ASP A 336 -7.33 12.41 18.69
CA ASP A 336 -7.27 11.16 17.94
C ASP A 336 -8.64 10.77 17.34
N SER A 337 -9.75 11.14 18.00
CA SER A 337 -11.09 10.70 17.58
C SER A 337 -11.48 11.25 16.20
N THR A 338 -11.19 12.53 15.93
CA THR A 338 -11.45 13.11 14.60
C THR A 338 -10.38 12.69 13.58
N VAL A 339 -9.14 12.52 14.03
CA VAL A 339 -8.01 12.15 13.17
C VAL A 339 -8.17 10.71 12.64
N SER A 340 -8.57 9.77 13.48
CA SER A 340 -8.75 8.35 13.09
C SER A 340 -9.85 8.14 12.06
N ARG A 341 -10.85 9.03 11.98
CA ARG A 341 -11.87 9.03 10.90
C ARG A 341 -11.26 9.27 9.51
N ASN A 342 -10.04 9.76 9.43
CA ASN A 342 -9.34 10.02 8.18
C ASN A 342 -8.45 8.85 7.72
N ILE A 343 -8.37 7.73 8.45
CA ILE A 343 -7.50 6.58 8.10
C ILE A 343 -7.81 6.04 6.69
N GLY A 344 -9.09 6.02 6.31
CA GLY A 344 -9.52 5.57 4.98
C GLY A 344 -9.08 6.47 3.81
N VAL A 345 -8.78 7.74 4.08
CA VAL A 345 -8.48 8.74 3.03
C VAL A 345 -7.15 8.46 2.30
N PRO A 346 -6.00 8.29 2.98
CA PRO A 346 -4.75 7.93 2.30
C PRO A 346 -4.81 6.53 1.66
N LEU A 347 -5.59 5.61 2.24
CA LEU A 347 -5.84 4.30 1.64
C LEU A 347 -6.63 4.44 0.33
N ALA A 348 -7.65 5.30 0.28
CA ALA A 348 -8.39 5.58 -0.95
C ALA A 348 -7.48 6.17 -2.03
N HIS A 349 -6.65 7.16 -1.70
CA HIS A 349 -5.65 7.68 -2.63
C HIS A 349 -4.69 6.59 -3.13
N THR A 350 -4.21 5.72 -2.24
CA THR A 350 -3.34 4.61 -2.60
C THR A 350 -4.02 3.64 -3.57
N ILE A 351 -5.27 3.24 -3.31
CA ILE A 351 -6.03 2.36 -4.19
C ILE A 351 -6.36 3.02 -5.54
N ILE A 352 -6.64 4.32 -5.56
CA ILE A 352 -6.81 5.07 -6.82
C ILE A 352 -5.53 4.99 -7.65
N ALA A 353 -4.37 5.15 -7.02
CA ALA A 353 -3.08 5.04 -7.69
C ALA A 353 -2.81 3.62 -8.19
N PHE A 354 -3.11 2.59 -7.40
CA PHE A 354 -2.98 1.18 -7.81
C PHE A 354 -3.78 0.90 -9.08
N LYS A 355 -5.07 1.25 -9.07
CA LYS A 355 -5.95 1.10 -10.24
C LYS A 355 -5.46 1.92 -11.46
N SER A 356 -4.84 3.08 -11.24
CA SER A 356 -4.24 3.87 -12.32
C SER A 356 -2.94 3.24 -12.85
N ILE A 357 -2.09 2.65 -12.00
CA ILE A 357 -0.89 1.91 -12.42
C ILE A 357 -1.27 0.69 -13.27
N GLU A 358 -2.23 -0.12 -12.82
CA GLU A 358 -2.72 -1.28 -13.58
C GLU A 358 -3.22 -0.87 -14.96
N LYS A 359 -3.99 0.23 -15.03
CA LYS A 359 -4.47 0.78 -16.29
C LYS A 359 -3.32 1.26 -17.18
N GLY A 360 -2.34 1.97 -16.62
CA GLY A 360 -1.15 2.42 -17.34
C GLY A 360 -0.35 1.25 -17.91
N LEU A 361 -0.08 0.22 -17.10
CA LEU A 361 0.61 -1.01 -17.49
C LEU A 361 -0.09 -1.72 -18.66
N SER A 362 -1.42 -1.83 -18.62
CA SER A 362 -2.20 -2.47 -19.69
C SER A 362 -2.07 -1.79 -21.07
N ARG A 363 -1.69 -0.50 -21.06
CA ARG A 363 -1.55 0.36 -22.24
C ARG A 363 -0.12 0.44 -22.76
N LEU A 364 0.90 0.05 -21.98
CA LEU A 364 2.29 0.10 -22.42
C LEU A 364 2.53 -0.82 -23.63
N GLN A 365 3.30 -0.32 -24.59
CA GLN A 365 3.78 -1.07 -25.74
C GLN A 365 5.28 -0.81 -25.91
N LEU A 366 6.08 -1.87 -25.91
CA LEU A 366 7.52 -1.77 -26.07
C LEU A 366 7.89 -1.27 -27.48
N ASN A 367 8.75 -0.26 -27.54
CA ASN A 367 9.37 0.21 -28.77
C ASN A 367 10.83 -0.26 -28.84
N ALA A 368 11.01 -1.54 -29.16
CA ALA A 368 12.32 -2.18 -29.20
C ALA A 368 13.28 -1.51 -30.21
N GLU A 369 12.75 -0.97 -31.31
CA GLU A 369 13.58 -0.31 -32.33
C GLU A 369 14.18 0.99 -31.80
N LYS A 370 13.43 1.77 -31.02
CA LYS A 370 13.96 2.99 -30.40
C LYS A 370 15.06 2.68 -29.39
N ILE A 371 14.88 1.65 -28.56
CA ILE A 371 15.89 1.21 -27.60
C ILE A 371 17.17 0.76 -28.34
N LYS A 372 17.00 0.00 -29.42
CA LYS A 372 18.10 -0.44 -30.28
C LYS A 372 18.85 0.74 -30.90
N GLN A 373 18.12 1.74 -31.41
CA GLN A 373 18.71 2.96 -31.96
C GLN A 373 19.52 3.73 -30.90
N ASP A 374 19.01 3.83 -29.68
CA ASP A 374 19.72 4.51 -28.59
C ASP A 374 21.01 3.77 -28.20
N LEU A 375 21.00 2.44 -28.17
CA LEU A 375 22.22 1.64 -27.97
C LEU A 375 23.24 1.82 -29.10
N GLU A 376 22.77 1.78 -30.36
CA GLU A 376 23.63 1.98 -31.55
C GLU A 376 24.24 3.38 -31.57
N ASN A 377 23.56 4.39 -31.03
CA ASN A 377 24.09 5.75 -30.96
C ASN A 377 25.06 5.99 -29.79
N ASN A 378 25.30 4.98 -28.93
CA ASN A 378 26.08 5.12 -27.70
C ASN A 378 27.16 4.03 -27.57
N TRP A 379 27.91 3.73 -28.63
CA TRP A 379 29.05 2.79 -28.58
C TRP A 379 30.08 3.11 -27.51
N ILE A 380 30.17 4.37 -27.05
CA ILE A 380 31.12 4.74 -26.00
C ILE A 380 30.91 3.97 -24.68
N VAL A 381 29.71 3.44 -24.41
CA VAL A 381 29.43 2.73 -23.14
C VAL A 381 30.21 1.43 -22.98
N VAL A 382 30.69 0.81 -24.07
CA VAL A 382 31.54 -0.39 -23.96
C VAL A 382 33.00 -0.06 -23.61
N SER A 383 33.36 1.23 -23.51
CA SER A 383 34.70 1.65 -23.08
C SER A 383 35.05 1.13 -21.68
N GLU A 384 34.08 1.02 -20.77
CA GLU A 384 34.28 0.42 -19.46
C GLU A 384 34.75 -1.04 -19.57
N ALA A 385 34.10 -1.82 -20.44
CA ALA A 385 34.46 -3.21 -20.72
C ALA A 385 35.88 -3.31 -21.29
N ILE A 386 36.16 -2.52 -22.33
CA ILE A 386 37.47 -2.51 -23.01
C ILE A 386 38.57 -2.17 -22.01
N GLN A 387 38.38 -1.11 -21.22
CA GLN A 387 39.35 -0.69 -20.20
C GLN A 387 39.62 -1.84 -19.22
N THR A 388 38.58 -2.53 -18.77
CA THR A 388 38.67 -3.59 -17.77
C THR A 388 39.36 -4.83 -18.31
N VAL A 389 39.08 -5.20 -19.56
CA VAL A 389 39.76 -6.31 -20.25
C VAL A 389 41.24 -5.98 -20.49
N LEU A 390 41.57 -4.75 -20.88
CA LEU A 390 42.96 -4.29 -21.02
C LEU A 390 43.71 -4.29 -19.69
N ARG A 391 43.06 -3.88 -18.59
CA ARG A 391 43.63 -4.00 -17.24
C ARG A 391 43.95 -5.45 -16.90
N LYS A 392 43.03 -6.39 -17.18
CA LYS A 392 43.25 -7.83 -16.97
C LYS A 392 44.45 -8.35 -17.77
N ALA A 393 44.65 -7.84 -18.99
CA ALA A 393 45.77 -8.20 -19.86
C ALA A 393 47.10 -7.51 -19.49
N GLY A 394 47.13 -6.66 -18.45
CA GLY A 394 48.33 -5.94 -18.04
C GLY A 394 48.73 -4.78 -18.96
N TYR A 395 47.82 -4.30 -19.82
CA TYR A 395 48.09 -3.16 -20.70
C TYR A 395 48.31 -1.87 -19.88
N PRO A 396 49.33 -1.04 -20.19
CA PRO A 396 49.63 0.16 -19.43
C PRO A 396 48.61 1.26 -19.65
N HIS A 397 48.23 1.98 -18.59
CA HIS A 397 47.36 3.18 -18.64
C HIS A 397 46.09 3.04 -19.53
N PRO A 398 45.29 1.97 -19.38
CA PRO A 398 44.19 1.67 -20.30
C PRO A 398 43.04 2.69 -20.23
N TYR A 399 42.85 3.33 -19.07
CA TYR A 399 41.87 4.40 -18.91
C TYR A 399 42.28 5.65 -19.69
N GLU A 400 43.55 6.05 -19.60
CA GLU A 400 44.10 7.19 -20.32
C GLU A 400 44.07 6.98 -21.84
N ALA A 401 44.34 5.76 -22.30
CA ALA A 401 44.23 5.36 -23.70
C ALA A 401 42.79 5.58 -24.22
N LEU A 402 41.77 5.13 -23.48
CA LEU A 402 40.35 5.33 -23.84
C LEU A 402 39.89 6.79 -23.69
N LYS A 403 40.42 7.51 -22.70
CA LYS A 403 40.15 8.95 -22.55
C LYS A 403 40.63 9.74 -23.76
N SER A 404 41.72 9.32 -24.40
CA SER A 404 42.20 9.94 -25.63
C SER A 404 41.22 9.77 -26.81
N LEU A 405 40.53 8.63 -26.90
CA LEU A 405 39.49 8.36 -27.90
C LEU A 405 38.29 9.30 -27.73
N THR A 406 37.79 9.43 -26.49
CA THR A 406 36.66 10.33 -26.17
C THR A 406 36.97 11.82 -26.35
N ARG A 407 38.25 12.21 -26.31
CA ARG A 407 38.67 13.60 -26.56
C ARG A 407 38.77 13.93 -28.05
N LYS A 408 39.09 12.94 -28.89
CA LYS A 408 39.20 13.11 -30.36
C LYS A 408 37.83 13.04 -31.06
N HIS A 409 36.89 12.30 -30.49
CA HIS A 409 35.53 12.15 -31.02
C HIS A 409 34.50 12.44 -29.92
N GLN A 410 33.62 13.42 -30.12
CA GLN A 410 32.58 13.76 -29.12
C GLN A 410 31.63 12.58 -28.83
N LYS A 411 31.36 11.73 -29.83
CA LYS A 411 30.58 10.48 -29.70
C LYS A 411 31.15 9.41 -30.65
N PRO A 412 32.17 8.63 -30.23
CA PRO A 412 32.73 7.59 -31.09
C PRO A 412 31.69 6.51 -31.37
N GLY A 413 31.52 6.16 -32.64
CA GLY A 413 30.69 5.05 -33.08
C GLY A 413 31.49 3.76 -33.15
N LYS A 414 30.88 2.73 -33.76
CA LYS A 414 31.51 1.42 -33.97
C LYS A 414 32.87 1.52 -34.68
N ALA A 415 32.94 2.29 -35.76
CA ALA A 415 34.12 2.37 -36.62
C ALA A 415 35.32 2.96 -35.87
N GLU A 416 35.11 4.08 -35.17
CA GLU A 416 36.15 4.74 -34.38
C GLU A 416 36.65 3.85 -33.24
N LEU A 417 35.73 3.13 -32.58
CA LEU A 417 36.08 2.20 -31.51
C LEU A 417 36.88 1.01 -32.03
N HIS A 418 36.49 0.44 -33.17
CA HIS A 418 37.22 -0.66 -33.79
C HIS A 418 38.62 -0.23 -34.25
N GLN A 419 38.75 0.96 -34.84
CA GLN A 419 40.04 1.53 -35.25
C GLN A 419 40.94 1.76 -34.03
N PHE A 420 40.38 2.23 -32.91
CA PHE A 420 41.11 2.32 -31.65
C PHE A 420 41.63 0.95 -31.20
N ILE A 421 40.77 -0.07 -31.17
CA ILE A 421 41.17 -1.44 -30.79
C ILE A 421 42.28 -1.97 -31.71
N ASP A 422 42.20 -1.72 -33.02
CA ASP A 422 43.23 -2.13 -33.99
C ASP A 422 44.60 -1.49 -33.72
N SER A 423 44.60 -0.26 -33.22
CA SER A 423 45.82 0.48 -32.88
C SER A 423 46.50 0.02 -31.59
N LEU A 424 45.85 -0.82 -30.78
CA LEU A 424 46.41 -1.32 -29.53
C LEU A 424 47.51 -2.36 -29.81
N ASP A 425 48.57 -2.31 -29.02
CA ASP A 425 49.66 -3.29 -29.03
C ASP A 425 49.30 -4.47 -28.11
N ILE A 426 48.40 -5.32 -28.62
CA ILE A 426 47.88 -6.54 -27.98
C ILE A 426 47.70 -7.62 -29.06
N ASP A 427 47.59 -8.88 -28.66
CA ASP A 427 47.38 -9.99 -29.60
C ASP A 427 46.03 -9.92 -30.36
N ASP A 428 45.98 -10.56 -31.53
CA ASP A 428 44.83 -10.52 -32.42
C ASP A 428 43.58 -11.21 -31.83
N GLU A 429 43.78 -12.19 -30.94
CA GLU A 429 42.69 -12.87 -30.25
C GLU A 429 41.97 -11.90 -29.28
N LEU A 430 42.73 -11.12 -28.52
CA LEU A 430 42.22 -10.10 -27.62
C LEU A 430 41.57 -8.96 -28.39
N LYS A 431 42.13 -8.53 -29.54
CA LYS A 431 41.47 -7.55 -30.44
C LYS A 431 40.13 -8.06 -30.95
N ALA A 432 40.08 -9.32 -31.40
CA ALA A 432 38.84 -9.94 -31.86
C ALA A 432 37.80 -10.02 -30.74
N TYR A 433 38.22 -10.41 -29.53
CA TYR A 433 37.35 -10.43 -28.36
C TYR A 433 36.81 -9.04 -28.01
N LEU A 434 37.67 -8.01 -27.93
CA LEU A 434 37.26 -6.64 -27.64
C LEU A 434 36.26 -6.10 -28.69
N LYS A 435 36.47 -6.41 -29.98
CA LYS A 435 35.55 -6.05 -31.07
C LYS A 435 34.23 -6.81 -31.05
N SER A 436 34.15 -7.94 -30.34
CA SER A 436 32.91 -8.69 -30.16
C SER A 436 31.98 -8.06 -29.10
N ILE A 437 32.53 -7.18 -28.25
CA ILE A 437 31.76 -6.45 -27.23
C ILE A 437 31.02 -5.29 -27.90
N THR A 438 29.70 -5.26 -27.71
CA THR A 438 28.78 -4.28 -28.28
C THR A 438 27.87 -3.73 -27.19
N PRO A 439 27.23 -2.56 -27.41
CA PRO A 439 26.21 -2.06 -26.50
C PRO A 439 25.05 -3.05 -26.27
N PHE A 440 24.83 -4.00 -27.19
CA PHE A 440 23.73 -4.98 -27.11
C PHE A 440 24.04 -6.19 -26.24
N ASN A 441 25.31 -6.60 -26.13
CA ASN A 441 25.72 -7.78 -25.38
C ASN A 441 26.52 -7.44 -24.11
N TYR A 442 26.92 -6.18 -23.92
CA TYR A 442 27.53 -5.70 -22.67
C TYR A 442 26.46 -5.39 -21.62
N THR A 443 25.63 -6.39 -21.29
CA THR A 443 24.51 -6.30 -20.35
C THR A 443 24.77 -7.03 -19.02
N GLY A 444 25.98 -7.56 -18.85
CA GLY A 444 26.36 -8.32 -17.66
C GLY A 444 25.76 -9.72 -17.63
N LYS A 445 25.44 -10.22 -16.43
CA LYS A 445 24.84 -11.54 -16.24
C LYS A 445 23.35 -11.48 -16.56
N ILE A 446 22.90 -12.30 -17.51
CA ILE A 446 21.47 -12.57 -17.70
C ILE A 446 20.98 -13.37 -16.50
N ILE A 447 19.99 -12.83 -15.79
CA ILE A 447 19.38 -13.46 -14.61
C ILE A 447 18.18 -14.27 -15.10
N ASP A 448 18.13 -15.56 -14.76
CA ASP A 448 16.93 -16.37 -14.94
C ASP A 448 15.95 -16.09 -13.80
N PHE A 449 14.74 -15.62 -14.13
CA PHE A 449 13.70 -15.33 -13.16
C PHE A 449 12.93 -16.58 -12.71
N SER A 450 13.18 -17.76 -13.30
CA SER A 450 12.55 -19.02 -12.89
C SER A 450 13.20 -19.68 -11.66
N GLU A 451 14.40 -19.24 -11.28
CA GLU A 451 15.15 -19.78 -10.13
C GLU A 451 14.87 -19.06 -8.79
N ARG A 452 13.90 -18.12 -8.77
CA ARG A 452 13.47 -17.35 -7.59
C ARG A 452 11.96 -17.47 -7.44
#